data_AF-A0A1Q9PD80-F1
#
_entry.id   AF-A0A1Q9PD80-F1
#
_cell.length_a   1.000
_cell.length_b   1.000
_cell.length_c   1.000
_cell.angle_alpha   90.00
_cell.angle_beta   90.00
_cell.angle_gamma   90.00
#
_symmetry.space_group_name_H-M   'P 1'
#
loop_
_entity.id
_entity.type
_entity.pdbx_description
1 polymer ?
#
loop_
_entity_poly.entity_id
_entity_poly.type
_entity_poly.pdbx_seq_one_letter_code
_entity_poly.pdbx_strand_id
1 'polypeptide(L)'
;MGRIVGFTKAKVNFAHPYWHAAKRRNADGDEDSILLALDAFLNFSKFYLPEIRGGKMDAPLILVANINPHEVDDESHNVDTSLRYPVSFYEASLKGSSPKTVLPLIDMIHNRLDNQTAYEGFNYSHETSHIFDGPSSTAYKNLTTMEDKVNAQLHVAEIIRAVDVTDVATRIIVNHFIPDLIGNLRRFGSQKFRCTKCNRTFRRIPLSEACPNCNEPSLNLTVFEKSVTKYFGMAERLINTYDLSEYLKNRLDILKHNIDSLFSESPPLKTMKSTSKKGVSSKFDDTVKLSDYFIKPESETKKD
;
A
#
# COMPACT_ATOMS: atom_id res chain seq x y z
N MET A 1 0.22 21.33 23.60
CA MET A 1 1.44 20.87 24.26
C MET A 1 1.06 19.71 25.16
N GLY A 2 1.76 18.58 25.07
CA GLY A 2 1.39 17.36 25.80
C GLY A 2 2.37 17.10 26.95
N ARG A 3 1.90 16.41 28.00
CA ARG A 3 2.73 15.91 29.08
C ARG A 3 2.78 14.38 29.03
N ILE A 4 3.98 13.82 29.06
CA ILE A 4 4.17 12.37 29.20
C ILE A 4 3.83 11.99 30.63
N VAL A 5 2.91 11.04 30.80
CA VAL A 5 2.46 10.54 32.12
C VAL A 5 2.83 9.07 32.36
N GLY A 6 3.30 8.37 31.32
CA GLY A 6 3.67 6.97 31.41
C GLY A 6 4.04 6.39 30.05
N PHE A 7 4.40 5.11 30.05
CA PHE A 7 4.79 4.36 28.86
C PHE A 7 4.06 3.01 28.84
N THR A 8 3.76 2.52 27.63
CA THR A 8 3.20 1.18 27.41
C THR A 8 4.06 0.41 26.42
N LYS A 9 3.86 -0.91 26.33
CA LYS A 9 4.52 -1.74 25.32
C LYS A 9 3.82 -1.69 23.95
N ALA A 10 2.63 -1.10 23.88
CA ALA A 10 1.89 -1.00 22.62
C ALA A 10 2.59 -0.02 21.68
N LYS A 11 2.52 -0.30 20.38
CA LYS A 11 3.07 0.57 19.32
C LYS A 11 2.02 1.59 18.86
N VAL A 12 1.37 2.25 19.80
CA VAL A 12 0.35 3.29 19.58
C VAL A 12 0.48 4.40 20.62
N ASN A 13 -0.05 5.58 20.30
CA ASN A 13 -0.11 6.69 21.24
C ASN A 13 -1.48 6.73 21.91
N PHE A 14 -1.50 6.66 23.25
CA PHE A 14 -2.71 6.85 24.04
C PHE A 14 -2.77 8.29 24.55
N ALA A 15 -3.85 9.00 24.23
CA ALA A 15 -4.15 10.29 24.82
C ALA A 15 -5.66 10.50 24.89
N HIS A 16 -6.06 11.57 25.59
CA HIS A 16 -7.45 11.99 25.67
C HIS A 16 -8.03 12.28 24.26
N PRO A 17 -9.31 11.98 23.96
CA PRO A 17 -9.91 12.25 22.64
C PRO A 17 -9.71 13.69 22.15
N TYR A 18 -9.92 14.68 23.02
CA TYR A 18 -9.63 16.09 22.68
C TYR A 18 -8.19 16.34 22.25
N TRP A 19 -7.22 15.62 22.82
CA TRP A 19 -5.82 15.76 22.42
C TRP A 19 -5.60 15.28 20.99
N HIS A 20 -6.21 14.16 20.61
CA HIS A 20 -6.17 13.66 19.23
C HIS A 20 -6.90 14.61 18.27
N ALA A 21 -8.12 15.04 18.60
CA ALA A 21 -8.91 15.95 17.79
C ALA A 21 -8.26 17.35 17.64
N ALA A 22 -7.61 17.88 18.68
CA ALA A 22 -6.90 19.16 18.62
C ALA A 22 -5.76 19.17 17.60
N LYS A 23 -5.19 17.99 17.28
CA LYS A 23 -4.15 17.84 16.25
C LYS A 23 -4.74 17.69 14.84
N ARG A 24 -6.07 17.75 14.69
CA ARG A 24 -6.79 17.51 13.43
C ARG A 24 -6.43 16.14 12.84
N ARG A 25 -6.45 15.13 13.70
CA ARG A 25 -6.23 13.73 13.38
C ARG A 25 -7.48 12.96 13.76
N ASN A 26 -7.92 12.12 12.84
CA ASN A 26 -9.03 11.20 13.09
C ASN A 26 -8.48 9.96 13.80
N ALA A 27 -9.28 9.34 14.65
CA ALA A 27 -8.88 8.14 15.36
C ALA A 27 -9.19 6.85 14.57
N ASP A 28 -9.16 6.91 13.23
CA ASP A 28 -9.52 5.83 12.29
C ASP A 28 -8.29 5.13 11.65
N GLY A 29 -7.09 5.43 12.15
CA GLY A 29 -5.83 4.84 11.67
C GLY A 29 -4.74 5.85 11.33
N ASP A 30 -4.98 7.14 11.55
CA ASP A 30 -4.00 8.20 11.30
C ASP A 30 -2.71 8.02 12.10
N GLU A 31 -1.60 8.39 11.47
CA GLU A 31 -0.29 8.48 12.09
C GLU A 31 -0.01 9.90 12.60
N ASP A 32 0.74 9.99 13.69
CA ASP A 32 1.08 11.25 14.34
C ASP A 32 2.58 11.32 14.65
N SER A 33 3.09 12.55 14.72
CA SER A 33 4.50 12.84 15.02
C SER A 33 4.62 13.50 16.39
N ILE A 34 5.59 13.05 17.18
CA ILE A 34 5.85 13.60 18.51
C ILE A 34 7.28 14.15 18.53
N LEU A 35 7.43 15.41 18.93
CA LEU A 35 8.72 16.02 19.23
C LEU A 35 8.79 16.38 20.71
N LEU A 36 9.99 16.29 21.29
CA LEU A 36 10.22 16.84 22.62
C LEU A 36 10.17 18.36 22.54
N ALA A 37 9.44 18.98 23.46
CA ALA A 37 9.17 20.42 23.43
C ALA A 37 10.46 21.27 23.33
N LEU A 38 11.45 20.99 24.18
CA LEU A 38 12.70 21.74 24.19
C LEU A 38 13.51 21.55 22.92
N ASP A 39 13.49 20.34 22.33
CA ASP A 39 14.15 20.04 21.07
C ASP A 39 13.56 20.87 19.93
N ALA A 40 12.23 20.93 19.84
CA ALA A 40 11.55 21.79 18.89
C ALA A 40 11.93 23.26 19.08
N PHE A 41 12.01 23.77 20.32
CA PHE A 41 12.39 25.18 20.54
C PHE A 41 13.84 25.51 20.16
N LEU A 42 14.77 24.58 20.37
CA LEU A 42 16.18 24.81 20.09
C LEU A 42 16.53 24.61 18.62
N ASN A 43 15.93 23.60 17.98
CA ASN A 43 16.35 23.13 16.66
C ASN A 43 15.40 23.52 15.53
N PHE A 44 14.21 24.04 15.82
CA PHE A 44 13.29 24.50 14.79
C PHE A 44 13.65 25.90 14.28
N SER A 45 13.72 26.04 12.96
CA SER A 45 13.84 27.34 12.31
C SER A 45 13.09 27.34 10.98
N LYS A 46 12.33 28.40 10.72
CA LYS A 46 11.60 28.58 9.45
C LYS A 46 12.53 28.64 8.24
N PHE A 47 13.80 28.98 8.44
CA PHE A 47 14.82 29.02 7.38
C PHE A 47 15.16 27.64 6.81
N TYR A 48 14.86 26.55 7.55
CA TYR A 48 15.08 25.19 7.08
C TYR A 48 13.87 24.59 6.37
N LEU A 49 12.73 25.30 6.34
CA LEU A 49 11.53 24.79 5.69
C LEU A 49 11.67 24.88 4.16
N PRO A 50 11.29 23.83 3.42
CA PRO A 50 11.32 23.87 1.96
C PRO A 50 10.39 24.95 1.43
N GLU A 51 10.77 25.59 0.33
CA GLU A 51 9.94 26.64 -0.30
C GLU A 51 8.64 26.09 -0.90
N ILE A 52 8.62 24.79 -1.25
CA ILE A 52 7.47 24.10 -1.83
C ILE A 52 6.38 23.92 -0.77
N ARG A 53 5.13 24.24 -1.12
CA ARG A 53 3.97 24.29 -0.21
C ARG A 53 3.78 23.04 0.67
N GLY A 54 4.04 21.85 0.14
CA GLY A 54 3.78 20.58 0.83
C GLY A 54 4.58 20.40 2.13
N GLY A 55 5.85 20.81 2.16
CA GLY A 55 6.70 20.57 3.33
C GLY A 55 6.53 21.58 4.48
N LYS A 56 5.73 22.63 4.29
CA LYS A 56 5.42 23.61 5.34
C LYS A 56 4.27 23.18 6.24
N MET A 57 3.40 22.27 5.76
CA MET A 57 2.17 21.89 6.46
C MET A 57 2.42 21.02 7.70
N ASP A 58 3.51 20.25 7.70
CA ASP A 58 3.86 19.35 8.82
C ASP A 58 4.77 20.00 9.87
N ALA A 59 5.12 21.27 9.69
CA ALA A 59 6.01 21.99 10.59
C ALA A 59 5.23 22.57 11.80
N PRO A 60 5.78 22.51 13.02
CA PRO A 60 5.13 23.04 14.23
C PRO A 60 5.22 24.58 14.29
N LEU A 61 4.49 25.26 13.41
CA LEU A 61 4.49 26.73 13.29
C LEU A 61 3.77 27.43 14.45
N ILE A 62 2.77 26.77 15.03
CA ILE A 62 1.96 27.26 16.14
C ILE A 62 1.85 26.15 17.16
N LEU A 63 2.02 26.49 18.44
CA LEU A 63 1.88 25.57 19.55
C LEU A 63 0.69 26.01 20.41
N VAL A 64 -0.29 25.13 20.54
CA VAL A 64 -1.45 25.33 21.43
C VAL A 64 -1.08 24.80 22.80
N ALA A 65 -1.09 25.62 23.86
CA ALA A 65 -0.74 25.18 25.21
C ALA A 65 -1.91 24.48 25.92
N ASN A 66 -3.10 25.09 25.84
CA ASN A 66 -4.33 24.63 26.48
C ASN A 66 -5.33 24.23 25.42
N ILE A 67 -6.03 23.12 25.62
CA ILE A 67 -7.08 22.67 24.71
C ILE A 67 -8.40 23.27 25.15
N ASN A 68 -9.07 23.95 24.24
CA ASN A 68 -10.46 24.36 24.39
C ASN A 68 -11.38 23.32 23.70
N PRO A 69 -12.25 22.59 24.41
CA PRO A 69 -13.18 21.62 23.84
C PRO A 69 -14.11 22.19 22.75
N HIS A 70 -14.36 23.50 22.73
CA HIS A 70 -15.16 24.14 21.67
C HIS A 70 -14.41 24.29 20.34
N GLU A 71 -13.07 24.30 20.36
CA GLU A 71 -12.24 24.56 19.17
C GLU A 71 -11.69 23.28 18.53
N VAL A 72 -11.83 22.14 19.23
CA VAL A 72 -11.42 20.84 18.71
C VAL A 72 -12.49 20.29 17.77
N ASP A 73 -12.08 19.34 16.94
CA ASP A 73 -12.94 18.70 15.96
C ASP A 73 -14.19 18.02 16.58
N ASP A 74 -15.30 18.11 15.87
CA ASP A 74 -16.62 17.62 16.26
C ASP A 74 -16.66 16.09 16.45
N GLU A 75 -15.72 15.32 15.86
CA GLU A 75 -15.61 13.87 16.11
C GLU A 75 -15.47 13.57 17.62
N SER A 76 -14.69 14.40 18.32
CA SER A 76 -14.52 14.25 19.78
C SER A 76 -15.79 14.59 20.58
N HIS A 77 -16.70 15.38 20.01
CA HIS A 77 -17.97 15.73 20.68
C HIS A 77 -18.97 14.58 20.63
N ASN A 78 -18.77 13.64 19.71
CA ASN A 78 -19.61 12.45 19.50
C ASN A 78 -19.17 11.24 20.35
N VAL A 79 -18.31 11.44 21.35
CA VAL A 79 -17.94 10.39 22.30
C VAL A 79 -18.97 10.34 23.43
N ASP A 80 -19.42 9.14 23.77
CA ASP A 80 -20.30 8.91 24.92
C ASP A 80 -19.50 8.75 26.21
N THR A 81 -20.08 9.20 27.31
CA THR A 81 -19.40 9.31 28.62
C THR A 81 -20.19 8.61 29.72
N SER A 82 -21.17 7.80 29.31
CA SER A 82 -22.11 7.11 30.19
C SER A 82 -21.48 5.85 30.78
N LEU A 83 -21.58 5.67 32.10
CA LEU A 83 -21.13 4.44 32.76
C LEU A 83 -21.96 3.22 32.34
N ARG A 84 -23.26 3.41 32.11
CA ARG A 84 -24.18 2.37 31.66
C ARG A 84 -25.28 2.99 30.80
N TYR A 85 -25.60 2.36 29.68
CA TYR A 85 -26.72 2.81 28.87
C TYR A 85 -28.07 2.50 29.53
N PRO A 86 -29.07 3.39 29.38
CA PRO A 86 -30.41 3.17 29.91
C PRO A 86 -31.14 2.04 29.17
N VAL A 87 -32.13 1.40 29.83
CA VAL A 87 -32.93 0.32 29.23
C VAL A 87 -33.62 0.78 27.93
N SER A 88 -34.10 2.02 27.90
CA SER A 88 -34.74 2.64 26.73
C SER A 88 -33.84 2.67 25.49
N PHE A 89 -32.52 2.79 25.65
CA PHE A 89 -31.57 2.70 24.54
C PHE A 89 -31.62 1.32 23.88
N TYR A 90 -31.60 0.25 24.67
CA TYR A 90 -31.65 -1.12 24.18
C TYR A 90 -33.01 -1.47 23.56
N GLU A 91 -34.11 -0.95 24.11
CA GLU A 91 -35.44 -1.14 23.52
C GLU A 91 -35.58 -0.39 22.18
N ALA A 92 -34.96 0.78 22.06
CA ALA A 92 -34.96 1.54 20.81
C ALA A 92 -34.15 0.84 19.71
N SER A 93 -33.04 0.17 20.06
CA SER A 93 -32.24 -0.58 19.08
C SER A 93 -32.99 -1.79 18.52
N LEU A 94 -33.81 -2.47 19.33
CA LEU A 94 -34.70 -3.55 18.88
C LEU A 94 -35.74 -3.09 17.85
N LYS A 95 -36.16 -1.82 17.93
CA LYS A 95 -37.10 -1.21 16.99
C LYS A 95 -36.44 -0.67 15.72
N GLY A 96 -35.10 -0.71 15.63
CA GLY A 96 -34.36 -0.11 14.52
C GLY A 96 -34.47 1.42 14.46
N SER A 97 -34.69 2.07 15.60
CA SER A 97 -34.81 3.53 15.66
C SER A 97 -33.53 4.22 15.22
N SER A 98 -33.67 5.38 14.56
CA SER A 98 -32.52 6.19 14.13
C SER A 98 -31.73 6.71 15.35
N PRO A 99 -30.37 6.75 15.31
CA PRO A 99 -29.55 7.28 16.40
C PRO A 99 -29.97 8.67 16.88
N LYS A 100 -30.42 9.55 15.97
CA LYS A 100 -30.87 10.92 16.30
C LYS A 100 -32.01 10.96 17.33
N THR A 101 -32.89 9.96 17.32
CA THR A 101 -34.01 9.87 18.28
C THR A 101 -33.57 9.46 19.68
N VAL A 102 -32.40 8.83 19.77
CA VAL A 102 -31.85 8.21 20.97
C VAL A 102 -30.75 9.08 21.61
N LEU A 103 -30.13 9.99 20.85
CA LEU A 103 -29.12 10.94 21.33
C LEU A 103 -29.49 11.62 22.66
N PRO A 104 -30.74 12.10 22.90
CA PRO A 104 -31.09 12.74 24.16
C PRO A 104 -31.04 11.81 25.39
N LEU A 105 -31.01 10.49 25.18
CA LEU A 105 -30.97 9.48 26.25
C LEU A 105 -29.54 9.17 26.70
N ILE A 106 -28.52 9.61 25.94
CA ILE A 106 -27.11 9.30 26.18
C ILE A 106 -26.36 10.58 26.53
N ASP A 107 -25.46 10.46 27.50
CA ASP A 107 -24.58 11.56 27.89
C ASP A 107 -23.37 11.65 26.94
N MET A 108 -23.46 12.59 25.99
CA MET A 108 -22.45 12.87 24.98
C MET A 108 -21.58 14.06 25.41
N ILE A 109 -20.31 14.06 25.00
CA ILE A 109 -19.40 15.18 25.23
C ILE A 109 -19.98 16.51 24.73
N HIS A 110 -20.64 16.51 23.58
CA HIS A 110 -21.30 17.69 23.02
C HIS A 110 -22.18 18.44 24.03
N ASN A 111 -22.92 17.71 24.88
CA ASN A 111 -23.87 18.29 25.84
C ASN A 111 -23.18 18.89 27.08
N ARG A 112 -21.86 18.70 27.20
CA ARG A 112 -21.05 19.10 28.37
C ARG A 112 -20.16 20.31 28.10
N LEU A 113 -20.04 20.76 26.84
CA LEU A 113 -19.06 21.76 26.40
C LEU A 113 -19.14 23.09 27.16
N ASP A 114 -20.35 23.58 27.44
CA ASP A 114 -20.57 24.87 28.09
C ASP A 114 -20.27 24.87 29.61
N ASN A 115 -20.00 23.70 30.19
CA ASN A 115 -19.86 23.50 31.63
C ASN A 115 -18.45 23.01 32.01
N GLN A 116 -18.09 23.09 33.30
CA GLN A 116 -16.82 22.53 33.79
C GLN A 116 -16.69 21.02 33.54
N THR A 117 -17.82 20.32 33.43
CA THR A 117 -17.93 18.92 33.01
C THR A 117 -17.37 18.64 31.61
N ALA A 118 -17.03 19.67 30.84
CA ALA A 118 -16.30 19.53 29.58
C ALA A 118 -14.91 18.93 29.77
N TYR A 119 -14.31 19.00 30.96
CA TYR A 119 -12.94 18.49 31.23
C TYR A 119 -12.90 17.29 32.19
N GLU A 120 -14.01 16.96 32.84
CA GLU A 120 -14.04 15.97 33.93
C GLU A 120 -15.31 15.11 33.93
N GLY A 121 -15.30 14.05 34.73
CA GLY A 121 -16.46 13.16 34.90
C GLY A 121 -16.76 12.28 33.69
N PHE A 122 -15.75 11.96 32.88
CA PHE A 122 -15.85 10.98 31.80
C PHE A 122 -15.85 9.57 32.37
N ASN A 123 -16.83 8.76 31.98
CA ASN A 123 -16.87 7.33 32.31
C ASN A 123 -16.78 6.50 31.04
N TYR A 124 -16.62 5.20 31.22
CA TYR A 124 -16.60 4.18 30.18
C TYR A 124 -17.50 3.02 30.60
N SER A 125 -18.09 2.34 29.62
CA SER A 125 -19.07 1.28 29.89
C SER A 125 -18.46 -0.09 30.18
N HIS A 126 -17.21 -0.32 29.75
CA HIS A 126 -16.52 -1.61 29.87
C HIS A 126 -15.12 -1.42 30.46
N GLU A 127 -14.86 -2.09 31.57
CA GLU A 127 -13.54 -2.17 32.19
C GLU A 127 -12.60 -3.08 31.38
N THR A 128 -11.31 -2.75 31.38
CA THR A 128 -10.26 -3.61 30.80
C THR A 128 -9.16 -3.85 31.82
N SER A 129 -8.65 -5.08 31.90
CA SER A 129 -7.58 -5.41 32.86
C SER A 129 -6.27 -4.69 32.53
N HIS A 130 -5.94 -4.61 31.23
CA HIS A 130 -4.81 -3.85 30.73
C HIS A 130 -5.15 -3.18 29.40
N ILE A 131 -4.78 -1.91 29.25
CA ILE A 131 -5.04 -1.11 28.03
C ILE A 131 -4.26 -1.58 26.80
N PHE A 132 -3.29 -2.49 26.97
CA PHE A 132 -2.47 -3.04 25.90
C PHE A 132 -2.41 -4.58 25.94
N ASP A 133 -3.45 -5.22 26.46
CA ASP A 133 -3.53 -6.69 26.46
C ASP A 133 -3.76 -7.21 25.04
N GLY A 134 -2.69 -7.65 24.38
CA GLY A 134 -2.74 -8.11 22.99
C GLY A 134 -1.38 -8.20 22.31
N PRO A 135 -1.34 -8.74 21.08
CA PRO A 135 -0.10 -8.86 20.32
C PRO A 135 0.47 -7.47 19.98
N SER A 136 1.73 -7.23 20.36
CA SER A 136 2.42 -5.93 20.17
C SER A 136 2.73 -5.57 18.72
N SER A 137 2.58 -6.51 17.79
CA SER A 137 2.84 -6.32 16.38
C SER A 137 1.92 -7.17 15.54
N THR A 138 1.50 -6.64 14.41
CA THR A 138 0.67 -7.36 13.44
C THR A 138 1.47 -8.50 12.81
N ALA A 139 0.82 -9.65 12.60
CA ALA A 139 1.42 -10.78 11.87
C ALA A 139 1.87 -10.37 10.45
N TYR A 140 1.17 -9.41 9.84
CA TYR A 140 1.48 -8.85 8.52
C TYR A 140 2.92 -8.33 8.39
N LYS A 141 3.50 -7.75 9.45
CA LYS A 141 4.88 -7.24 9.44
C LYS A 141 5.93 -8.35 9.40
N ASN A 142 5.59 -9.54 9.88
CA ASN A 142 6.52 -10.68 9.93
C ASN A 142 6.54 -11.47 8.61
N LEU A 143 5.53 -11.28 7.75
CA LEU A 143 5.44 -11.94 6.45
C LEU A 143 6.23 -11.14 5.41
N THR A 144 7.23 -11.76 4.81
CA THR A 144 8.16 -11.09 3.88
C THR A 144 7.62 -11.06 2.46
N THR A 145 7.06 -12.17 1.99
CA THR A 145 6.58 -12.28 0.60
C THR A 145 5.09 -11.95 0.49
N MET A 146 4.68 -11.48 -0.70
CA MET A 146 3.26 -11.29 -1.00
C MET A 146 2.49 -12.60 -1.00
N GLU A 147 3.15 -13.69 -1.39
CA GLU A 147 2.55 -15.02 -1.40
C GLU A 147 2.19 -15.48 0.01
N ASP A 148 3.12 -15.33 0.96
CA ASP A 148 2.86 -15.67 2.37
C ASP A 148 1.71 -14.84 2.94
N LYS A 149 1.64 -13.55 2.58
CA LYS A 149 0.56 -12.64 3.01
C LYS A 149 -0.80 -13.09 2.49
N VAL A 150 -0.89 -13.45 1.23
CA VAL A 150 -2.13 -13.90 0.60
C VAL A 150 -2.56 -15.25 1.17
N ASN A 151 -1.62 -16.19 1.33
CA ASN A 151 -1.90 -17.50 1.94
C ASN A 151 -2.36 -17.34 3.40
N ALA A 152 -1.72 -16.47 4.18
CA ALA A 152 -2.13 -16.20 5.57
C ALA A 152 -3.52 -15.55 5.64
N GLN A 153 -3.83 -14.61 4.73
CA GLN A 153 -5.15 -14.00 4.63
C GLN A 153 -6.24 -15.04 4.32
N LEU A 154 -5.97 -15.95 3.37
CA LEU A 154 -6.92 -16.99 2.98
C LEU A 154 -7.08 -18.05 4.06
N HIS A 155 -6.00 -18.43 4.75
CA HIS A 155 -6.07 -19.33 5.88
C HIS A 155 -7.00 -18.80 6.99
N VAL A 156 -6.92 -17.50 7.28
CA VAL A 156 -7.84 -16.85 8.23
C VAL A 156 -9.27 -16.88 7.71
N ALA A 157 -9.48 -16.64 6.41
CA ALA A 157 -10.80 -16.72 5.79
C ALA A 157 -11.42 -18.13 5.90
N GLU A 158 -10.63 -19.19 5.74
CA GLU A 158 -11.08 -20.58 5.86
C GLU A 158 -11.53 -20.94 7.29
N ILE A 159 -10.91 -20.35 8.31
CA ILE A 159 -11.24 -20.60 9.71
C ILE A 159 -12.51 -19.82 10.12
N ILE A 160 -12.74 -18.64 9.55
CA ILE A 160 -13.82 -17.75 9.97
C ILE A 160 -15.13 -18.08 9.27
N ARG A 161 -16.13 -18.53 10.04
CA ARG A 161 -17.49 -18.83 9.55
C ARG A 161 -18.20 -17.67 8.83
N ALA A 162 -17.89 -16.43 9.20
CA ALA A 162 -18.54 -15.24 8.65
C ALA A 162 -18.00 -14.82 7.28
N VAL A 163 -16.94 -15.46 6.79
CA VAL A 163 -16.23 -15.04 5.56
C VAL A 163 -16.42 -16.11 4.48
N ASP A 164 -16.82 -15.68 3.29
CA ASP A 164 -16.81 -16.53 2.10
C ASP A 164 -15.43 -16.46 1.44
N VAL A 165 -14.69 -17.57 1.52
CA VAL A 165 -13.32 -17.68 0.99
C VAL A 165 -13.30 -17.48 -0.53
N THR A 166 -14.34 -17.93 -1.22
CA THR A 166 -14.50 -17.86 -2.68
C THR A 166 -14.63 -16.40 -3.14
N ASP A 167 -15.43 -15.61 -2.42
CA ASP A 167 -15.57 -14.16 -2.66
C ASP A 167 -14.27 -13.42 -2.35
N VAL A 168 -13.59 -13.75 -1.24
CA VAL A 168 -12.29 -13.14 -0.89
C VAL A 168 -11.25 -13.42 -1.97
N ALA A 169 -11.08 -14.66 -2.40
CA ALA A 169 -10.15 -15.04 -3.45
C ALA A 169 -10.49 -14.34 -4.79
N THR A 170 -11.78 -14.26 -5.13
CA THR A 170 -12.27 -13.52 -6.31
C THR A 170 -11.88 -12.05 -6.25
N ARG A 171 -12.12 -11.38 -5.11
CA ARG A 171 -11.77 -9.96 -4.92
C ARG A 171 -10.28 -9.71 -4.99
N ILE A 172 -9.45 -10.61 -4.45
CA ILE A 172 -7.99 -10.52 -4.53
C ILE A 172 -7.55 -10.49 -6.00
N ILE A 173 -8.07 -11.41 -6.81
CA ILE A 173 -7.70 -11.50 -8.23
C ILE A 173 -8.20 -10.28 -9.01
N VAL A 174 -9.46 -9.89 -8.82
CA VAL A 174 -10.10 -8.83 -9.60
C VAL A 174 -9.58 -7.44 -9.25
N ASN A 175 -9.35 -7.15 -7.98
CA ASN A 175 -9.01 -5.80 -7.52
C ASN A 175 -7.49 -5.57 -7.37
N HIS A 176 -6.70 -6.63 -7.20
CA HIS A 176 -5.25 -6.50 -7.01
C HIS A 176 -4.47 -7.13 -8.15
N PHE A 177 -4.62 -8.43 -8.41
CA PHE A 177 -3.71 -9.11 -9.34
C PHE A 177 -3.93 -8.71 -10.79
N ILE A 178 -5.16 -8.79 -11.31
CA ILE A 178 -5.46 -8.44 -12.71
C ILE A 178 -5.11 -6.97 -13.02
N PRO A 179 -5.48 -5.98 -12.17
CA PRO A 179 -5.09 -4.59 -12.38
C PRO A 179 -3.58 -4.39 -12.40
N ASP A 180 -2.83 -5.05 -11.50
CA ASP A 180 -1.37 -4.97 -11.46
C ASP A 180 -0.73 -5.59 -12.70
N LEU A 181 -1.19 -6.78 -13.12
CA LEU A 181 -0.68 -7.47 -14.31
C LEU A 181 -0.91 -6.62 -15.57
N ILE A 182 -2.12 -6.12 -15.79
CA ILE A 182 -2.47 -5.26 -16.93
C ILE A 182 -1.71 -3.93 -16.86
N GLY A 183 -1.62 -3.33 -15.68
CA GLY A 183 -0.92 -2.07 -15.45
C GLY A 183 0.57 -2.18 -15.77
N ASN A 184 1.22 -3.24 -15.29
CA ASN A 184 2.63 -3.51 -15.56
C ASN A 184 2.86 -3.86 -17.03
N LEU A 185 1.98 -4.63 -17.67
CA LEU A 185 2.07 -4.95 -19.09
C LEU A 185 1.97 -3.68 -19.96
N ARG A 186 1.01 -2.81 -19.69
CA ARG A 186 0.85 -1.52 -20.39
C ARG A 186 2.06 -0.61 -20.16
N ARG A 187 2.58 -0.55 -18.94
CA ARG A 187 3.79 0.22 -18.62
C ARG A 187 5.01 -0.34 -19.33
N PHE A 188 5.17 -1.66 -19.40
CA PHE A 188 6.25 -2.32 -20.12
C PHE A 188 6.24 -1.95 -21.60
N GLY A 189 5.08 -2.01 -22.27
CA GLY A 189 4.97 -1.64 -23.69
C GLY A 189 5.17 -0.14 -23.99
N SER A 190 4.98 0.73 -23.00
CA SER A 190 5.12 2.20 -23.14
C SER A 190 6.34 2.78 -22.41
N GLN A 191 7.24 1.91 -21.94
CA GLN A 191 8.31 2.31 -21.04
C GLN A 191 9.36 3.21 -21.71
N LYS A 192 10.11 3.92 -20.85
CA LYS A 192 11.29 4.69 -21.24
C LYS A 192 12.55 3.90 -20.87
N PHE A 193 13.66 4.27 -21.48
CA PHE A 193 14.98 3.68 -21.24
C PHE A 193 15.84 4.66 -20.46
N ARG A 194 16.55 4.19 -19.44
CA ARG A 194 17.40 5.04 -18.59
C ARG A 194 18.86 4.64 -18.74
N CYS A 195 19.71 5.63 -19.00
CA CYS A 195 21.15 5.41 -18.95
C CYS A 195 21.63 5.20 -17.50
N THR A 196 22.40 4.15 -17.26
CA THR A 196 22.96 3.79 -15.94
C THR A 196 23.92 4.85 -15.40
N LYS A 197 24.68 5.50 -16.28
CA LYS A 197 25.73 6.45 -15.90
C LYS A 197 25.22 7.89 -15.69
N CYS A 198 24.48 8.42 -16.66
CA CYS A 198 24.02 9.83 -16.62
C CYS A 198 22.55 10.00 -16.21
N ASN A 199 21.83 8.90 -15.92
CA ASN A 199 20.42 8.90 -15.52
C ASN A 199 19.44 9.55 -16.51
N ARG A 200 19.89 9.89 -17.72
CA ARG A 200 19.05 10.50 -18.75
C ARG A 200 18.06 9.46 -19.28
N THR A 201 16.81 9.88 -19.43
CA THR A 201 15.72 9.04 -19.88
C THR A 201 15.41 9.29 -21.36
N PHE A 202 15.29 8.22 -22.13
CA PHE A 202 14.98 8.24 -23.56
C PHE A 202 13.65 7.53 -23.81
N ARG A 203 12.81 8.10 -24.68
CA ARG A 203 11.53 7.48 -25.07
C ARG A 203 11.73 6.23 -25.93
N ARG A 204 12.81 6.17 -26.71
CA ARG A 204 13.17 5.06 -27.60
C ARG A 204 14.66 4.77 -27.43
N ILE A 205 15.06 3.55 -27.71
CA ILE A 205 16.48 3.17 -27.76
C ILE A 205 17.14 3.95 -28.92
N PRO A 206 18.24 4.68 -28.68
CA PRO A 206 19.02 5.30 -29.74
C PRO A 206 19.54 4.26 -30.74
N LEU A 207 19.50 4.54 -32.03
CA LEU A 207 20.01 3.64 -33.07
C LEU A 207 21.53 3.38 -32.95
N SER A 208 22.26 4.26 -32.26
CA SER A 208 23.67 4.09 -31.94
C SER A 208 23.94 3.03 -30.86
N GLU A 209 22.91 2.42 -30.28
CA GLU A 209 22.96 1.49 -29.14
C GLU A 209 23.60 2.07 -27.85
N ALA A 210 24.14 3.28 -27.90
CA ALA A 210 24.78 3.97 -26.80
C ALA A 210 24.07 5.28 -26.44
N CYS A 211 24.23 5.70 -25.18
CA CYS A 211 23.72 6.96 -24.68
C CYS A 211 24.38 8.15 -25.41
N PRO A 212 23.63 9.05 -26.08
CA PRO A 212 24.20 10.17 -26.82
C PRO A 212 24.99 11.18 -25.96
N ASN A 213 24.77 11.18 -24.64
CA ASN A 213 25.39 12.13 -23.72
C ASN A 213 26.69 11.64 -23.08
N CYS A 214 26.80 10.34 -22.83
CA CYS A 214 27.95 9.78 -22.08
C CYS A 214 28.57 8.54 -22.72
N ASN A 215 28.10 8.19 -23.92
CA ASN A 215 28.55 7.06 -24.75
C ASN A 215 28.49 5.69 -24.07
N GLU A 216 27.67 5.56 -23.03
CA GLU A 216 27.46 4.30 -22.32
C GLU A 216 26.55 3.37 -23.14
N PRO A 217 26.97 2.13 -23.47
CA PRO A 217 26.16 1.17 -24.22
C PRO A 217 25.01 0.58 -23.39
N SER A 218 25.12 0.56 -22.05
CA SER A 218 24.08 -0.02 -21.20
C SER A 218 22.92 0.98 -20.96
N LEU A 219 21.77 0.72 -21.58
CA LEU A 219 20.51 1.38 -21.25
C LEU A 219 19.60 0.39 -20.53
N ASN A 220 19.18 0.73 -19.32
CA ASN A 220 18.30 -0.12 -18.53
C ASN A 220 16.83 0.12 -18.88
N LEU A 221 16.07 -0.97 -18.90
CA LEU A 221 14.62 -0.95 -18.83
C LEU A 221 14.17 -0.34 -17.50
N THR A 222 13.04 0.35 -17.51
CA THR A 222 12.43 0.87 -16.28
C THR A 222 11.46 -0.13 -15.67
N VAL A 223 10.90 -1.02 -16.51
CA VAL A 223 10.04 -2.12 -16.10
C VAL A 223 10.59 -3.41 -16.70
N PHE A 224 10.85 -4.39 -15.85
CA PHE A 224 11.37 -5.69 -16.24
C PHE A 224 10.24 -6.71 -16.46
N GLU A 225 10.47 -7.70 -17.31
CA GLU A 225 9.53 -8.79 -17.58
C GLU A 225 9.06 -9.50 -16.30
N LYS A 226 9.96 -9.79 -15.36
CA LYS A 226 9.62 -10.40 -14.07
C LYS A 226 8.59 -9.60 -13.25
N SER A 227 8.54 -8.28 -13.43
CA SER A 227 7.53 -7.44 -12.79
C SER A 227 6.14 -7.65 -13.39
N VAL A 228 6.08 -8.04 -14.66
CA VAL A 228 4.85 -8.32 -15.39
C VAL A 228 4.34 -9.73 -15.08
N THR A 229 5.24 -10.70 -14.85
CA THR A 229 4.86 -12.12 -14.63
C THR A 229 4.66 -12.52 -13.16
N LYS A 230 5.02 -11.66 -12.20
CA LYS A 230 5.07 -11.94 -10.75
C LYS A 230 3.84 -12.64 -10.15
N TYR A 231 2.63 -12.32 -10.62
CA TYR A 231 1.39 -12.78 -10.00
C TYR A 231 0.66 -13.92 -10.72
N PHE A 232 1.13 -14.36 -11.89
CA PHE A 232 0.44 -15.41 -12.66
C PHE A 232 0.36 -16.73 -11.90
N GLY A 233 1.49 -17.23 -11.40
CA GLY A 233 1.51 -18.53 -10.70
C GLY A 233 0.63 -18.54 -9.46
N MET A 234 0.55 -17.42 -8.74
CA MET A 234 -0.33 -17.28 -7.58
C MET A 234 -1.80 -17.19 -8.00
N ALA A 235 -2.13 -16.41 -9.04
CA ALA A 235 -3.50 -16.30 -9.55
C ALA A 235 -4.03 -17.64 -10.06
N GLU A 236 -3.24 -18.39 -10.83
CA GLU A 236 -3.61 -19.73 -11.32
C GLU A 236 -3.87 -20.69 -10.16
N ARG A 237 -3.01 -20.69 -9.14
CA ARG A 237 -3.21 -21.51 -7.94
C ARG A 237 -4.53 -21.19 -7.26
N LEU A 238 -4.84 -19.90 -7.04
CA LEU A 238 -6.08 -19.51 -6.37
C LEU A 238 -7.33 -19.89 -7.15
N ILE A 239 -7.31 -19.73 -8.49
CA ILE A 239 -8.43 -20.12 -9.36
C ILE A 239 -8.71 -21.61 -9.23
N ASN A 240 -7.66 -22.44 -9.25
CA ASN A 240 -7.81 -23.89 -9.19
C ASN A 240 -8.17 -24.39 -7.78
N THR A 241 -7.61 -23.79 -6.72
CA THR A 241 -7.87 -24.24 -5.34
C THR A 241 -9.30 -23.93 -4.89
N TYR A 242 -9.84 -22.76 -5.25
CA TYR A 242 -11.17 -22.32 -4.82
C TYR A 242 -12.24 -22.43 -5.92
N ASP A 243 -11.95 -23.14 -7.01
CA ASP A 243 -12.85 -23.34 -8.15
C ASP A 243 -13.58 -22.06 -8.59
N LEU A 244 -12.77 -21.02 -8.87
CA LEU A 244 -13.30 -19.70 -9.21
C LEU A 244 -13.92 -19.67 -10.60
N SER A 245 -14.77 -18.67 -10.86
CA SER A 245 -15.55 -18.56 -12.11
C SER A 245 -14.70 -18.71 -13.38
N GLU A 246 -15.28 -19.39 -14.37
CA GLU A 246 -14.66 -19.60 -15.69
C GLU A 246 -14.23 -18.30 -16.36
N TYR A 247 -14.97 -17.20 -16.12
CA TYR A 247 -14.60 -15.88 -16.58
C TYR A 247 -13.21 -15.44 -16.11
N LEU A 248 -12.87 -15.66 -14.83
CA LEU A 248 -11.57 -15.27 -14.28
C LEU A 248 -10.44 -16.13 -14.85
N LYS A 249 -10.72 -17.43 -15.04
CA LYS A 249 -9.79 -18.35 -15.68
C LYS A 249 -9.47 -17.92 -17.11
N ASN A 250 -10.49 -17.74 -17.94
CA ASN A 250 -10.34 -17.28 -19.32
C ASN A 250 -9.65 -15.92 -19.40
N ARG A 251 -9.96 -15.01 -18.48
CA ARG A 251 -9.33 -13.68 -18.43
C ARG A 251 -7.84 -13.77 -18.10
N LEU A 252 -7.43 -14.65 -17.20
CA LEU A 252 -6.03 -14.87 -16.89
C LEU A 252 -5.30 -15.54 -18.06
N ASP A 253 -5.93 -16.52 -18.71
CA ASP A 253 -5.38 -17.21 -19.89
C ASP A 253 -5.13 -16.25 -21.05
N ILE A 254 -6.06 -15.33 -21.32
CA ILE A 254 -5.86 -14.27 -22.33
C ILE A 254 -4.66 -13.39 -21.98
N LEU A 255 -4.50 -13.00 -20.71
CA LEU A 255 -3.36 -12.20 -20.28
C LEU A 255 -2.04 -12.95 -20.43
N LYS A 256 -2.04 -14.25 -20.11
CA LYS A 256 -0.89 -15.13 -20.28
C LYS A 256 -0.49 -15.24 -21.75
N HIS A 257 -1.45 -15.50 -22.64
CA HIS A 257 -1.19 -15.54 -24.08
C HIS A 257 -0.64 -14.21 -24.63
N ASN A 258 -1.15 -13.07 -24.17
CA ASN A 258 -0.63 -11.77 -24.59
C ASN A 258 0.83 -11.54 -24.16
N ILE A 259 1.19 -12.00 -22.96
CA ILE A 259 2.56 -11.91 -22.45
C ILE A 259 3.46 -12.87 -23.20
N ASP A 260 3.06 -14.13 -23.34
CA ASP A 260 3.82 -15.14 -24.08
C ASP A 260 4.06 -14.67 -25.52
N SER A 261 3.07 -14.06 -26.18
CA SER A 261 3.25 -13.48 -27.51
C SER A 261 4.19 -12.26 -27.57
N LEU A 262 4.33 -11.51 -26.47
CA LEU A 262 5.23 -10.35 -26.38
C LEU A 262 6.67 -10.76 -26.08
N PHE A 263 6.85 -11.83 -25.30
CA PHE A 263 8.16 -12.30 -24.83
C PHE A 263 8.66 -13.56 -25.55
N SER A 264 7.84 -14.20 -26.39
CA SER A 264 8.25 -15.36 -27.17
C SER A 264 9.42 -14.99 -28.08
N GLU A 265 10.55 -15.65 -27.85
CA GLU A 265 11.71 -15.59 -28.72
C GLU A 265 11.29 -15.89 -30.16
N SER A 266 11.74 -15.07 -31.11
CA SER A 266 11.93 -15.58 -32.46
C SER A 266 12.92 -16.75 -32.34
N PRO A 267 12.60 -17.94 -32.87
CA PRO A 267 13.47 -19.09 -32.70
C PRO A 267 14.87 -18.71 -33.18
N PRO A 268 15.95 -19.10 -32.47
CA PRO A 268 17.30 -18.85 -32.95
C PRO A 268 17.38 -19.50 -34.33
N LEU A 269 17.53 -18.68 -35.38
CA LEU A 269 17.79 -19.15 -36.73
C LEU A 269 18.99 -20.09 -36.62
N LYS A 270 18.72 -21.39 -36.82
CA LYS A 270 19.75 -22.45 -36.85
C LYS A 270 20.77 -22.04 -37.89
N THR A 271 21.85 -21.41 -37.46
CA THR A 271 23.05 -21.31 -38.26
C THR A 271 23.59 -22.73 -38.33
N MET A 272 23.39 -23.38 -39.49
CA MET A 272 24.09 -24.60 -39.83
C MET A 272 25.59 -24.29 -39.81
N LYS A 273 26.28 -24.58 -38.70
CA LYS A 273 27.71 -24.84 -38.71
C LYS A 273 28.05 -26.03 -37.83
N SER A 274 28.72 -26.95 -38.51
CA SER A 274 29.47 -28.12 -38.06
C SER A 274 29.97 -28.10 -36.62
N THR A 275 29.68 -29.21 -35.92
CA THR A 275 30.55 -29.90 -34.96
C THR A 275 31.67 -29.09 -34.30
N SER A 276 31.51 -28.74 -33.02
CA SER A 276 32.42 -29.22 -31.96
C SER A 276 31.84 -28.93 -30.57
N LYS A 277 31.95 -29.93 -29.69
CA LYS A 277 31.58 -29.85 -28.27
C LYS A 277 32.52 -28.88 -27.53
N LYS A 278 31.96 -28.07 -26.62
CA LYS A 278 32.39 -27.95 -25.22
C LYS A 278 31.40 -27.07 -24.45
N GLY A 279 30.90 -27.59 -23.34
CA GLY A 279 29.97 -26.89 -22.45
C GLY A 279 30.67 -25.83 -21.61
N VAL A 280 30.00 -24.70 -21.44
CA VAL A 280 30.26 -23.71 -20.38
C VAL A 280 28.91 -23.13 -19.95
N SER A 281 28.67 -23.07 -18.65
CA SER A 281 27.52 -22.46 -18.00
C SER A 281 27.46 -20.95 -18.29
N SER A 282 26.40 -20.46 -18.93
CA SER A 282 26.18 -19.03 -19.15
C SER A 282 25.36 -18.42 -18.02
N LYS A 283 25.95 -17.46 -17.30
CA LYS A 283 25.20 -16.43 -16.57
C LYS A 283 24.39 -15.63 -17.60
N PHE A 284 23.12 -15.37 -17.31
CA PHE A 284 22.29 -14.45 -18.10
C PHE A 284 22.89 -13.04 -18.02
N ASP A 285 23.21 -12.47 -19.18
CA ASP A 285 23.68 -11.10 -19.35
C ASP A 285 22.44 -10.25 -19.70
N ASP A 286 21.95 -9.45 -18.75
CA ASP A 286 20.71 -8.66 -18.86
C ASP A 286 20.88 -7.41 -19.77
N THR A 287 21.89 -7.41 -20.65
CA THR A 287 22.16 -6.32 -21.59
C THR A 287 21.46 -6.57 -22.94
N VAL A 288 20.49 -5.72 -23.27
CA VAL A 288 19.73 -5.82 -24.52
C VAL A 288 20.55 -5.20 -25.65
N LYS A 289 21.03 -6.03 -26.61
CA LYS A 289 21.64 -5.54 -27.85
C LYS A 289 20.58 -5.45 -28.94
N LEU A 290 20.61 -4.37 -29.72
CA LEU A 290 19.66 -4.14 -30.82
C LEU A 290 19.83 -5.21 -31.92
N SER A 291 21.02 -5.82 -32.03
CA SER A 291 21.30 -6.99 -32.89
C SER A 291 20.38 -8.19 -32.68
N ASP A 292 19.80 -8.32 -31.49
CA ASP A 292 19.02 -9.49 -31.09
C ASP A 292 17.57 -9.41 -31.61
N TYR A 293 17.17 -8.27 -32.18
CA TYR A 293 15.79 -7.97 -32.59
C TYR A 293 15.63 -7.63 -34.09
N PHE A 294 16.69 -7.73 -34.90
CA PHE A 294 16.62 -7.50 -36.36
C PHE A 294 16.67 -8.79 -37.18
N ILE A 295 15.75 -8.91 -38.14
CA ILE A 295 15.84 -9.89 -39.23
C ILE A 295 17.00 -9.45 -40.15
N LYS A 296 18.07 -10.24 -40.21
CA LYS A 296 19.19 -9.97 -41.13
C LYS A 296 18.71 -10.22 -42.58
N PRO A 297 19.08 -9.35 -43.54
CA PRO A 297 18.71 -9.54 -44.93
C PRO A 297 19.29 -10.86 -45.46
N GLU A 298 18.48 -11.64 -46.17
CA GLU A 298 18.95 -12.84 -46.89
C GLU A 298 20.03 -12.42 -47.87
N SER A 299 21.22 -13.02 -47.74
CA SER A 299 22.32 -12.77 -48.65
C SER A 299 21.93 -13.30 -50.04
N GLU A 300 21.67 -12.42 -50.99
CA GLU A 300 21.63 -12.77 -52.41
C GLU A 300 22.98 -13.41 -52.78
N THR A 301 22.95 -14.70 -53.04
CA THR A 301 24.04 -15.40 -53.70
C THR A 301 24.20 -14.79 -55.08
N LYS A 302 25.21 -13.94 -55.26
CA LYS A 302 25.71 -13.60 -56.60
C LYS A 302 26.19 -14.88 -57.26
N LYS A 303 25.41 -15.35 -58.23
CA LYS A 303 25.92 -16.15 -59.34
C LYS A 303 26.48 -15.18 -60.37
N ASP A 304 27.66 -15.57 -60.85
CA ASP A 304 28.48 -15.04 -61.94
C ASP A 304 29.31 -13.77 -61.65
#